data_AF-A0AAN6SV19-F1
#
_entry.id   AF-A0AAN6SV19-F1
#
_cell.length_a   1.000
_cell.length_b   1.000
_cell.length_c   1.000
_cell.angle_alpha   90.00
_cell.angle_beta   90.00
_cell.angle_gamma   90.00
#
_symmetry.space_group_name_H-M   'P 1'
#
loop_
_entity.id
_entity.type
_entity.pdbx_description
1 polymer ?
#
loop_
_entity_poly.entity_id
_entity_poly.type
_entity_poly.pdbx_seq_one_letter_code
_entity_poly.pdbx_strand_id
1 'polypeptide(L)'
;MTDVASLPGEPHSQIPGPVSALRSSTPKPKRVPTRVSIVAPKGSTTSDVTSPRSGACTTPPGLNVTSTTWKRLILTIDGGGIRGYSSLIILRALMQEIERIEQSLEPRASASTQTDRIPRDQIPDDVFREGQYLPCHYFDYIAGTSVGGLIAIMLGMFGNSVDDCINEFHRQNKAIPLTDDASVVSSIDFPLLYRRSTWPTKRTRSFFDTFAKFTVTATGRTLTSESGAPSLSPASSQVSAASSEFRKDTYQCQTLAWCTEVETRRSRRPYAFCTYAEAESEPEQLISIPEVAKAITTPSRYSFKPFKLGSGHFVDGSKQIRDPTLEVLKEITSLLDEAEPPIDLLLSLGTDEHHAWFYEKLRSLTSQYPSRTTAAKDKWAIGEEEGRSYNHYHRFEVPGIRLGWRQKFFLREIEEATGKWLSAPEQQKQITRYAQMLVERRRARAATARWETFALGVRYVCFHEKCANKRKESAGSEENQVFTGRGDFFDHLDRRHDLMKMAARGAVDVEGELDKGRRFGCS
;
A
#
# COMPACT_ATOMS: atom_id res chain seq x y z
N MET A 1 50.28 -51.77 0.91
CA MET A 1 50.70 -52.28 -0.41
C MET A 1 50.15 -51.29 -1.41
N THR A 2 50.91 -50.37 -2.02
CA THR A 2 52.31 -50.37 -2.45
C THR A 2 52.81 -48.93 -2.62
N ASP A 3 54.00 -48.68 -2.05
CA ASP A 3 55.12 -47.77 -2.41
C ASP A 3 54.91 -46.29 -2.79
N VAL A 4 55.80 -45.33 -2.50
CA VAL A 4 56.81 -45.00 -1.46
C VAL A 4 57.61 -43.81 -2.06
N ALA A 5 57.80 -42.75 -1.27
CA ALA A 5 58.85 -41.72 -1.32
C ALA A 5 58.97 -40.79 -2.56
N SER A 6 59.53 -39.57 -2.49
CA SER A 6 59.68 -38.49 -1.50
C SER A 6 60.46 -37.38 -2.25
N LEU A 7 60.05 -36.12 -2.09
CA LEU A 7 60.80 -34.92 -2.49
C LEU A 7 61.91 -34.62 -1.47
N PRO A 8 63.04 -33.99 -1.86
CA PRO A 8 63.91 -33.31 -0.91
C PRO A 8 63.57 -31.81 -0.83
N GLY A 9 63.55 -31.33 0.41
CA GLY A 9 63.16 -29.98 0.80
C GLY A 9 64.27 -28.93 0.86
N GLU A 10 63.80 -27.80 1.42
CA GLU A 10 64.33 -26.45 1.69
C GLU A 10 65.81 -26.27 2.15
N PRO A 11 66.29 -25.00 2.32
CA PRO A 11 66.20 -24.40 3.67
C PRO A 11 66.04 -22.86 3.79
N HIS A 12 65.25 -22.47 4.82
CA HIS A 12 65.39 -21.40 5.85
C HIS A 12 65.69 -19.90 5.59
N SER A 13 64.88 -19.01 6.20
CA SER A 13 65.22 -18.19 7.41
C SER A 13 64.01 -17.28 7.81
N GLN A 14 63.46 -17.38 9.04
CA GLN A 14 63.64 -16.56 10.27
C GLN A 14 63.25 -15.06 10.25
N ILE A 15 62.53 -14.65 11.31
CA ILE A 15 61.67 -13.46 11.56
C ILE A 15 62.46 -12.33 12.29
N PRO A 16 62.07 -11.03 12.29
CA PRO A 16 61.30 -10.48 13.45
C PRO A 16 60.35 -9.25 13.18
N GLY A 17 59.29 -9.12 14.00
CA GLY A 17 58.86 -7.84 14.62
C GLY A 17 57.71 -7.00 13.99
N PRO A 18 56.78 -6.41 14.79
CA PRO A 18 55.50 -5.86 14.31
C PRO A 18 55.46 -4.32 14.22
N VAL A 19 54.79 -3.75 13.22
CA VAL A 19 54.43 -2.30 13.20
C VAL A 19 53.10 -2.06 12.47
N SER A 20 52.12 -1.55 13.23
CA SER A 20 51.08 -0.56 12.87
C SER A 20 50.50 -0.57 11.45
N ALA A 21 49.29 -1.10 11.30
CA ALA A 21 48.45 -0.83 10.13
C ALA A 21 47.48 0.32 10.45
N LEU A 22 47.80 1.48 9.90
CA LEU A 22 46.95 2.66 9.86
C LEU A 22 45.55 2.32 9.32
N ARG A 23 44.55 2.95 9.93
CA ARG A 23 43.21 3.16 9.38
C ARG A 23 43.31 3.64 7.92
N SER A 24 42.97 2.78 6.96
CA SER A 24 42.53 3.22 5.64
C SER A 24 41.01 3.06 5.56
N SER A 25 40.31 4.15 5.85
CA SER A 25 38.90 4.32 5.50
C SER A 25 38.78 4.38 3.98
N THR A 26 38.59 3.24 3.34
CA THR A 26 38.12 3.20 1.96
C THR A 26 36.61 3.49 1.98
N PRO A 27 36.13 4.53 1.30
CA PRO A 27 34.69 4.75 1.16
C PRO A 27 34.12 3.56 0.39
N LYS A 28 33.08 2.92 0.94
CA LYS A 28 32.23 2.00 0.16
C LYS A 28 31.81 2.73 -1.13
N PRO A 29 31.81 2.05 -2.30
CA PRO A 29 31.34 2.68 -3.52
C PRO A 29 29.90 3.18 -3.30
N LYS A 30 29.68 4.48 -3.52
CA LYS A 30 28.34 5.08 -3.49
C LYS A 30 27.47 4.33 -4.49
N ARG A 31 26.55 3.50 -3.99
CA ARG A 31 25.47 2.93 -4.80
C ARG A 31 24.68 4.11 -5.36
N VAL A 32 24.53 4.14 -6.68
CA VAL A 32 23.65 5.08 -7.37
C VAL A 32 22.23 4.78 -6.88
N PRO A 33 21.49 5.75 -6.32
CA PRO A 33 20.10 5.54 -5.92
C PRO A 33 19.23 5.22 -7.14
N THR A 34 18.11 4.53 -6.93
CA THR A 34 17.04 4.31 -7.92
C THR A 34 16.31 5.62 -8.31
N ARG A 35 16.92 6.78 -8.07
CA ARG A 35 16.38 8.12 -8.28
C ARG A 35 17.39 8.95 -9.08
N VAL A 36 16.92 9.62 -10.13
CA VAL A 36 17.70 10.66 -10.83
C VAL A 36 17.14 12.01 -10.44
N SER A 37 18.00 12.83 -9.83
CA SER A 37 17.76 14.22 -9.45
C SER A 37 17.55 15.13 -10.67
N ILE A 38 16.77 16.21 -10.48
CA ILE A 38 16.72 17.37 -11.39
C ILE A 38 17.40 18.56 -10.67
N VAL A 39 18.10 19.37 -11.45
CA VAL A 39 19.27 20.21 -11.10
C VAL A 39 18.94 21.54 -10.37
N ALA A 40 19.85 21.99 -9.50
CA ALA A 40 19.83 23.28 -8.78
C ALA A 40 20.25 24.51 -9.63
N PRO A 41 19.89 25.75 -9.21
CA PRO A 41 20.95 26.65 -8.75
C PRO A 41 20.64 27.54 -7.52
N LYS A 42 21.67 27.65 -6.67
CA LYS A 42 22.09 28.67 -5.67
C LYS A 42 21.09 29.66 -5.05
N GLY A 43 20.83 29.43 -3.75
CA GLY A 43 21.33 30.31 -2.67
C GLY A 43 20.39 31.39 -2.15
N SER A 44 19.82 31.16 -0.96
CA SER A 44 19.75 32.19 0.09
C SER A 44 19.68 31.52 1.47
N THR A 45 20.47 32.06 2.38
CA THR A 45 20.63 31.67 3.77
C THR A 45 19.42 32.07 4.59
N THR A 46 18.73 31.11 5.21
CA THR A 46 18.09 31.29 6.52
C THR A 46 17.96 29.93 7.22
N SER A 47 18.70 29.79 8.30
CA SER A 47 18.51 28.77 9.34
C SER A 47 17.15 28.95 10.01
N ASP A 48 16.31 27.92 10.01
CA ASP A 48 15.50 27.47 11.15
C ASP A 48 14.49 26.42 10.66
N VAL A 49 14.87 25.14 10.78
CA VAL A 49 13.91 24.03 10.83
C VAL A 49 14.28 23.22 12.06
N THR A 50 13.38 23.28 13.04
CA THR A 50 13.45 22.55 14.28
C THR A 50 13.33 21.06 13.96
N SER A 51 14.45 20.34 14.05
CA SER A 51 14.43 18.92 14.36
C SER A 51 13.55 18.70 15.61
N PRO A 52 12.85 17.56 15.75
CA PRO A 52 12.29 17.19 17.03
C PRO A 52 13.47 17.00 17.97
N ARG A 53 13.72 18.01 18.81
CA ARG A 53 14.61 17.85 19.96
C ARG A 53 14.01 16.71 20.78
N SER A 54 14.77 15.63 20.89
CA SER A 54 14.71 14.64 21.95
C SER A 54 14.89 15.34 23.30
N GLY A 55 13.85 16.05 23.74
CA GLY A 55 13.65 16.49 25.10
C GLY A 55 12.65 15.54 25.72
N ALA A 56 13.07 14.80 26.73
CA ALA A 56 12.21 13.92 27.49
C ALA A 56 11.10 14.74 28.16
N CYS A 57 9.95 14.87 27.50
CA CYS A 57 8.69 15.09 28.19
C CYS A 57 8.32 13.73 28.78
N THR A 58 8.58 13.55 30.08
CA THR A 58 8.13 12.36 30.81
C THR A 58 6.62 12.35 30.81
N THR A 59 6.03 11.66 29.83
CA THR A 59 4.62 11.30 29.83
C THR A 59 4.36 10.53 31.12
N PRO A 60 3.29 10.85 31.88
CA PRO A 60 2.97 10.11 33.09
C PRO A 60 2.84 8.62 32.78
N PRO A 61 3.42 7.72 33.60
CA PRO A 61 3.24 6.29 33.40
C PRO A 61 1.75 5.94 33.47
N GLY A 62 1.22 5.36 32.39
CA GLY A 62 -0.20 5.01 32.24
C GLY A 62 -1.03 5.98 31.39
N LEU A 63 -0.47 7.09 30.91
CA LEU A 63 -1.20 7.97 29.98
C LEU A 63 -1.39 7.28 28.62
N ASN A 64 -2.61 7.30 28.10
CA ASN A 64 -3.01 6.57 26.90
C ASN A 64 -2.59 7.29 25.61
N VAL A 65 -1.37 7.83 25.62
CA VAL A 65 -0.85 8.80 24.65
C VAL A 65 0.44 8.27 23.99
N THR A 66 1.09 7.27 24.59
CA THR A 66 2.27 6.60 24.03
C THR A 66 1.89 5.75 22.82
N SER A 67 2.38 6.11 21.64
CA SER A 67 2.34 5.25 20.45
C SER A 67 3.52 4.29 20.50
N THR A 68 3.28 3.00 20.76
CA THR A 68 4.31 1.97 20.55
C THR A 68 4.51 1.75 19.05
N THR A 69 5.75 1.48 18.63
CA THR A 69 6.03 1.11 17.24
C THR A 69 5.38 -0.24 16.95
N TRP A 70 4.37 -0.26 16.08
CA TRP A 70 3.73 -1.50 15.67
C TRP A 70 4.49 -2.21 14.57
N LYS A 71 4.43 -3.54 14.62
CA LYS A 71 4.97 -4.45 13.61
C LYS A 71 4.33 -4.20 12.24
N ARG A 72 5.14 -4.12 11.17
CA ARG A 72 4.68 -3.82 9.81
C ARG A 72 4.23 -5.07 9.05
N LEU A 73 3.11 -4.96 8.34
CA LEU A 73 2.46 -6.02 7.60
C LEU A 73 2.19 -5.55 6.16
N ILE A 74 2.64 -6.32 5.19
CA ILE A 74 2.59 -5.96 3.76
C ILE A 74 1.84 -7.04 2.99
N LEU A 75 0.92 -6.61 2.12
CA LEU A 75 0.29 -7.44 1.11
C LEU A 75 0.76 -7.03 -0.29
N THR A 76 1.24 -7.97 -1.09
CA THR A 76 1.60 -7.75 -2.50
C THR A 76 0.72 -8.57 -3.42
N ILE A 77 0.32 -7.98 -4.55
CA ILE A 77 -0.61 -8.60 -5.50
C ILE A 77 -0.02 -8.55 -6.91
N ASP A 78 0.19 -9.73 -7.49
CA ASP A 78 0.75 -9.88 -8.82
C ASP A 78 -0.09 -9.18 -9.91
N GLY A 79 0.60 -8.75 -10.97
CA GLY A 79 -0.04 -8.42 -12.24
C GLY A 79 -0.40 -9.69 -13.02
N GLY A 80 -1.65 -9.83 -13.45
CA GLY A 80 -2.08 -11.04 -14.18
C GLY A 80 -3.30 -10.87 -15.09
N GLY A 81 -3.83 -9.66 -15.22
CA GLY A 81 -5.10 -9.41 -15.91
C GLY A 81 -6.26 -10.10 -15.18
N ILE A 82 -7.12 -10.79 -15.94
CA ILE A 82 -8.28 -11.52 -15.39
C ILE A 82 -7.91 -12.56 -14.33
N ARG A 83 -6.69 -13.09 -14.35
CA ARG A 83 -6.19 -14.05 -13.34
C ARG A 83 -6.04 -13.45 -11.94
N GLY A 84 -5.99 -12.12 -11.81
CA GLY A 84 -6.05 -11.44 -10.52
C GLY A 84 -7.34 -11.74 -9.73
N TYR A 85 -8.36 -12.27 -10.41
CA TYR A 85 -9.55 -12.81 -9.75
C TYR A 85 -9.22 -13.99 -8.80
N SER A 86 -8.23 -14.81 -9.12
CA SER A 86 -7.75 -15.88 -8.23
C SER A 86 -7.19 -15.30 -6.93
N SER A 87 -6.40 -14.24 -7.01
CA SER A 87 -5.87 -13.51 -5.85
C SER A 87 -6.99 -12.98 -4.95
N LEU A 88 -8.06 -12.44 -5.53
CA LEU A 88 -9.24 -12.01 -4.78
C LEU A 88 -9.97 -13.17 -4.07
N ILE A 89 -10.09 -14.33 -4.71
CA ILE A 89 -10.72 -15.51 -4.09
C ILE A 89 -9.87 -16.03 -2.92
N ILE A 90 -8.53 -16.07 -3.07
CA ILE A 90 -7.62 -16.42 -1.97
C ILE A 90 -7.77 -15.42 -0.83
N LEU A 91 -7.75 -14.12 -1.14
CA LEU A 91 -7.90 -13.07 -0.14
C LEU A 91 -9.27 -13.14 0.54
N ARG A 92 -10.35 -13.49 -0.17
CA ARG A 92 -11.68 -13.69 0.40
C ARG A 92 -11.66 -14.83 1.43
N ALA A 93 -11.02 -15.96 1.10
CA ALA A 93 -10.87 -17.07 2.04
C ALA A 93 -10.06 -16.67 3.29
N LEU A 94 -9.00 -15.87 3.12
CA LEU A 94 -8.22 -15.34 4.23
C LEU A 94 -9.06 -14.42 5.13
N MET A 95 -9.82 -13.49 4.54
CA MET A 95 -10.65 -12.55 5.30
C MET A 95 -11.83 -13.23 6.00
N GLN A 96 -12.42 -14.27 5.41
CA GLN A 96 -13.45 -15.09 6.06
C GLN A 96 -12.88 -15.86 7.25
N GLU A 97 -11.66 -16.38 7.15
CA GLU A 97 -11.00 -17.05 8.28
C GLU A 97 -10.61 -16.05 9.38
N ILE A 98 -10.19 -14.84 9.01
CA ILE A 98 -9.98 -13.73 9.96
C ILE A 98 -11.27 -13.42 10.71
N GLU A 99 -12.38 -13.23 10.01
CA GLU A 99 -13.70 -13.00 10.61
C GLU A 99 -14.05 -14.13 11.59
N ARG A 100 -13.90 -15.38 11.16
CA ARG A 100 -14.18 -16.55 12.01
C ARG A 100 -13.35 -16.54 13.30
N ILE A 101 -12.06 -16.20 13.20
CA ILE A 101 -11.17 -16.14 14.36
C ILE A 101 -11.54 -14.97 15.28
N GLU A 102 -11.74 -13.77 14.73
CA GLU A 102 -12.12 -12.57 15.49
C GLU A 102 -13.42 -12.76 16.27
N GLN A 103 -14.38 -13.49 15.68
CA GLN A 103 -15.64 -13.82 16.32
C GLN A 103 -15.52 -14.91 17.39
N SER A 104 -14.46 -15.71 17.36
CA SER A 104 -14.22 -16.81 18.31
C SER A 104 -13.43 -16.42 19.55
N LEU A 105 -12.79 -15.25 19.53
CA LEU A 105 -11.96 -14.74 20.63
C LEU A 105 -12.76 -13.79 21.52
N GLU A 106 -12.42 -13.73 22.80
CA GLU A 106 -13.01 -12.80 23.77
C GLU A 106 -12.02 -11.65 24.13
N PRO A 107 -12.47 -10.38 24.18
CA PRO A 107 -13.79 -9.93 23.74
C PRO A 107 -13.99 -10.14 22.23
N ARG A 108 -15.21 -10.45 21.85
CA ARG A 108 -15.60 -10.59 20.44
C ARG A 108 -15.38 -9.26 19.71
N ALA A 109 -14.63 -9.30 18.62
CA ALA A 109 -14.60 -8.18 17.68
C ALA A 109 -15.71 -8.38 16.66
N SER A 110 -16.64 -7.44 16.55
CA SER A 110 -17.74 -7.51 15.59
C SER A 110 -17.44 -6.78 14.27
N ALA A 111 -16.42 -5.93 14.26
CA ALA A 111 -15.85 -5.29 13.09
C ALA A 111 -14.32 -5.18 13.23
N SER A 112 -13.63 -5.03 12.11
CA SER A 112 -12.18 -4.84 12.11
C SER A 112 -11.73 -3.56 12.81
N THR A 113 -12.58 -2.54 12.92
CA THR A 113 -12.33 -1.25 13.60
C THR A 113 -12.36 -1.34 15.13
N GLN A 114 -12.89 -2.43 15.70
CA GLN A 114 -13.10 -2.62 17.14
C GLN A 114 -11.85 -2.24 17.96
N THR A 115 -12.04 -1.44 19.00
CA THR A 115 -10.99 -1.03 19.95
C THR A 115 -11.56 -1.00 21.36
N ASP A 116 -10.72 -1.30 22.34
CA ASP A 116 -11.09 -1.23 23.77
C ASP A 116 -10.96 0.20 24.32
N ARG A 117 -10.43 1.13 23.52
CA ARG A 117 -10.14 2.51 23.92
C ARG A 117 -11.32 3.45 23.82
N ILE A 118 -12.23 3.17 22.89
CA ILE A 118 -13.39 4.00 22.62
C ILE A 118 -14.62 3.10 22.75
N PRO A 119 -15.55 3.41 23.66
CA PRO A 119 -16.81 2.69 23.76
C PRO A 119 -17.56 2.69 22.42
N ARG A 120 -18.13 1.54 22.05
CA ARG A 120 -18.79 1.32 20.74
C ARG A 120 -19.89 2.35 20.45
N ASP A 121 -20.61 2.80 21.47
CA ASP A 121 -21.68 3.79 21.41
C ASP A 121 -21.19 5.20 21.05
N GLN A 122 -19.91 5.49 21.21
CA GLN A 122 -19.30 6.77 20.82
C GLN A 122 -18.80 6.80 19.37
N ILE A 123 -18.72 5.64 18.71
CA ILE A 123 -18.21 5.55 17.34
C ILE A 123 -19.40 5.59 16.37
N PRO A 124 -19.42 6.53 15.39
CA PRO A 124 -20.44 6.56 14.34
C PRO A 124 -20.53 5.24 13.57
N ASP A 125 -21.73 4.81 13.19
CA ASP A 125 -21.96 3.51 12.56
C ASP A 125 -21.29 3.37 11.18
N ASP A 126 -21.20 4.47 10.42
CA ASP A 126 -20.53 4.56 9.12
C ASP A 126 -19.00 4.42 9.23
N VAL A 127 -18.44 4.80 10.37
CA VAL A 127 -17.03 4.61 10.73
C VAL A 127 -16.80 3.21 11.28
N PHE A 128 -17.65 2.75 12.22
CA PHE A 128 -17.48 1.45 12.86
C PHE A 128 -17.63 0.29 11.87
N ARG A 129 -18.64 0.35 10.99
CA ARG A 129 -18.94 -0.66 9.96
C ARG A 129 -19.11 -2.06 10.56
N GLU A 130 -20.19 -2.24 11.31
CA GLU A 130 -20.57 -3.51 11.93
C GLU A 130 -20.52 -4.69 10.94
N GLY A 131 -19.89 -5.79 11.34
CA GLY A 131 -19.76 -7.00 10.50
C GLY A 131 -18.74 -6.88 9.36
N GLN A 132 -17.96 -5.80 9.26
CA GLN A 132 -16.99 -5.60 8.19
C GLN A 132 -15.54 -5.81 8.65
N TYR A 133 -14.85 -6.70 7.96
CA TYR A 133 -13.42 -6.99 8.14
C TYR A 133 -12.66 -6.51 6.91
N LEU A 134 -12.04 -5.34 6.99
CA LEU A 134 -11.44 -4.66 5.85
C LEU A 134 -9.94 -4.95 5.76
N PRO A 135 -9.38 -5.33 4.58
CA PRO A 135 -7.96 -5.62 4.45
C PRO A 135 -7.04 -4.45 4.88
N CYS A 136 -7.44 -3.20 4.66
CA CYS A 136 -6.68 -2.03 5.10
C CYS A 136 -6.49 -1.93 6.62
N HIS A 137 -7.28 -2.64 7.43
CA HIS A 137 -7.08 -2.70 8.88
C HIS A 137 -6.07 -3.78 9.31
N TYR A 138 -5.75 -4.72 8.43
CA TYR A 138 -4.84 -5.83 8.69
C TYR A 138 -3.45 -5.65 8.04
N PHE A 139 -3.32 -4.74 7.07
CA PHE A 139 -2.06 -4.44 6.39
C PHE A 139 -1.73 -2.95 6.48
N ASP A 140 -0.45 -2.62 6.66
CA ASP A 140 0.03 -1.23 6.58
C ASP A 140 0.28 -0.80 5.14
N TYR A 141 0.69 -1.76 4.30
CA TYR A 141 0.98 -1.54 2.90
C TYR A 141 0.24 -2.58 2.06
N ILE A 142 -0.49 -2.11 1.04
CA ILE A 142 -1.01 -2.96 -0.02
C ILE A 142 -0.41 -2.48 -1.34
N ALA A 143 0.30 -3.36 -2.01
CA ALA A 143 1.01 -3.06 -3.24
C ALA A 143 0.58 -4.00 -4.37
N GLY A 144 0.59 -3.50 -5.60
CA GLY A 144 0.30 -4.36 -6.73
C GLY A 144 0.72 -3.80 -8.08
N THR A 145 0.86 -4.69 -9.06
CA THR A 145 1.17 -4.34 -10.45
C THR A 145 -0.05 -4.52 -11.34
N SER A 146 -0.29 -3.63 -12.30
CA SER A 146 -1.40 -3.76 -13.27
C SER A 146 -2.75 -3.91 -12.56
N VAL A 147 -3.52 -4.96 -12.87
CA VAL A 147 -4.77 -5.31 -12.16
C VAL A 147 -4.55 -5.53 -10.67
N GLY A 148 -3.41 -6.06 -10.23
CA GLY A 148 -3.05 -6.15 -8.82
C GLY A 148 -2.93 -4.76 -8.17
N GLY A 149 -2.41 -3.77 -8.89
CA GLY A 149 -2.35 -2.38 -8.44
C GLY A 149 -3.73 -1.73 -8.34
N LEU A 150 -4.64 -2.08 -9.24
CA LEU A 150 -6.05 -1.65 -9.12
C LEU A 150 -6.75 -2.27 -7.91
N ILE A 151 -6.50 -3.54 -7.63
CA ILE A 151 -6.98 -4.20 -6.41
C ILE A 151 -6.39 -3.50 -5.18
N ALA A 152 -5.09 -3.19 -5.20
CA ALA A 152 -4.43 -2.47 -4.11
C ALA A 152 -5.08 -1.12 -3.82
N ILE A 153 -5.44 -0.35 -4.86
CA ILE A 153 -6.18 0.91 -4.73
C ILE A 153 -7.56 0.71 -4.09
N MET A 154 -8.33 -0.28 -4.55
CA MET A 154 -9.67 -0.53 -4.00
C MET A 154 -9.61 -0.95 -2.53
N LEU A 155 -8.67 -1.80 -2.16
CA LEU A 155 -8.55 -2.32 -0.79
C LEU A 155 -7.89 -1.32 0.16
N GLY A 156 -6.77 -0.72 -0.24
CA GLY A 156 -5.93 0.13 0.61
C GLY A 156 -6.41 1.57 0.69
N MET A 157 -6.76 2.17 -0.45
CA MET A 157 -7.26 3.54 -0.49
C MET A 157 -8.76 3.57 -0.22
N PHE A 158 -9.60 2.97 -1.06
CA PHE A 158 -11.05 3.10 -0.87
C PHE A 158 -11.60 2.37 0.37
N GLY A 159 -10.81 1.50 0.99
CA GLY A 159 -11.23 0.70 2.14
C GLY A 159 -12.42 -0.20 1.78
N ASN A 160 -12.45 -0.71 0.54
CA ASN A 160 -13.48 -1.64 0.09
C ASN A 160 -13.24 -3.04 0.68
N SER A 161 -14.32 -3.80 0.85
CA SER A 161 -14.22 -5.22 1.17
C SER A 161 -13.67 -6.02 -0.03
N VAL A 162 -13.24 -7.26 0.23
CA VAL A 162 -12.83 -8.17 -0.86
C VAL A 162 -14.03 -8.50 -1.76
N ASP A 163 -15.22 -8.63 -1.18
CA ASP A 163 -16.45 -8.90 -1.93
C ASP A 163 -16.84 -7.73 -2.84
N ASP A 164 -16.64 -6.48 -2.40
CA ASP A 164 -16.82 -5.30 -3.27
C ASP A 164 -15.89 -5.36 -4.49
N CYS A 165 -14.63 -5.75 -4.28
CA CYS A 165 -13.67 -5.93 -5.37
C CYS A 165 -14.07 -7.07 -6.31
N ILE A 166 -14.58 -8.18 -5.79
CA ILE A 166 -15.11 -9.31 -6.58
C ILE A 166 -16.32 -8.88 -7.41
N ASN A 167 -17.24 -8.13 -6.80
CA ASN A 167 -18.42 -7.59 -7.47
C ASN A 167 -18.05 -6.62 -8.60
N GLU A 168 -16.99 -5.83 -8.41
CA GLU A 168 -16.41 -4.98 -9.45
C GLU A 168 -15.92 -5.80 -10.65
N PHE A 169 -15.13 -6.85 -10.40
CA PHE A 169 -14.66 -7.77 -11.43
C PHE A 169 -15.82 -8.39 -12.22
N HIS A 170 -16.89 -8.82 -11.55
CA HIS A 170 -18.07 -9.37 -12.22
C HIS A 170 -18.79 -8.32 -13.07
N ARG A 171 -18.94 -7.09 -12.58
CA ARG A 171 -19.63 -6.02 -13.32
C ARG A 171 -18.87 -5.66 -14.60
N GLN A 172 -17.55 -5.55 -14.51
CA GLN A 172 -16.69 -5.25 -15.65
C GLN A 172 -16.68 -6.37 -16.67
N ASN A 173 -16.68 -7.64 -16.22
CA ASN A 173 -16.76 -8.78 -17.13
C ASN A 173 -18.11 -8.86 -17.86
N LYS A 174 -19.23 -8.47 -17.21
CA LYS A 174 -20.56 -8.41 -17.83
C LYS A 174 -20.71 -7.27 -18.84
N ALA A 175 -20.03 -6.14 -18.64
CA ALA A 175 -20.13 -4.95 -19.48
C ALA A 175 -19.35 -5.04 -20.82
N ILE A 176 -18.68 -6.17 -21.09
CA ILE A 176 -17.92 -6.43 -22.32
C ILE A 176 -18.87 -7.06 -23.35
N PRO A 177 -19.34 -6.34 -24.40
CA PRO A 177 -20.28 -6.89 -25.38
C PRO A 177 -19.70 -8.10 -26.13
N LEU A 178 -20.45 -9.20 -26.12
CA LEU A 178 -20.13 -10.44 -26.83
C LEU A 178 -20.50 -10.25 -28.31
N THR A 179 -19.52 -10.35 -29.22
CA THR A 179 -19.78 -10.44 -30.66
C THR A 179 -19.60 -11.89 -31.09
N ASP A 180 -20.60 -12.45 -31.79
CA ASP A 180 -20.66 -13.88 -32.17
C ASP A 180 -19.71 -14.29 -33.32
N ASP A 181 -18.94 -13.35 -33.89
CA ASP A 181 -17.97 -13.66 -34.95
C ASP A 181 -16.65 -14.22 -34.37
N ALA A 182 -16.55 -15.55 -34.38
CA ALA A 182 -15.38 -16.33 -33.93
C ALA A 182 -14.05 -16.02 -34.66
N SER A 183 -14.03 -15.18 -35.69
CA SER A 183 -12.83 -14.75 -36.42
C SER A 183 -12.24 -13.41 -35.95
N VAL A 184 -12.90 -12.70 -35.04
CA VAL A 184 -12.48 -11.38 -34.51
C VAL A 184 -12.11 -11.45 -33.02
N VAL A 185 -12.30 -12.61 -32.38
CA VAL A 185 -12.47 -12.74 -30.92
C VAL A 185 -11.31 -13.52 -30.30
N SER A 186 -10.10 -12.94 -30.32
CA SER A 186 -8.91 -13.52 -29.67
C SER A 186 -8.38 -12.72 -28.48
N SER A 187 -9.15 -11.77 -27.96
CA SER A 187 -8.69 -10.95 -26.83
C SER A 187 -9.86 -10.54 -25.92
N ILE A 188 -9.66 -10.62 -24.60
CA ILE A 188 -9.91 -9.42 -23.80
C ILE A 188 -9.00 -8.37 -24.44
N ASP A 189 -9.54 -7.58 -25.36
CA ASP A 189 -8.79 -6.59 -26.12
C ASP A 189 -8.47 -5.41 -25.19
N PHE A 190 -7.45 -5.60 -24.36
CA PHE A 190 -6.40 -4.59 -24.35
C PHE A 190 -5.77 -4.61 -25.76
N PRO A 191 -5.87 -3.50 -26.51
CA PRO A 191 -6.43 -3.56 -27.85
C PRO A 191 -5.41 -4.08 -28.86
N LEU A 192 -5.59 -5.27 -29.43
CA LEU A 192 -4.54 -5.93 -30.20
C LEU A 192 -4.43 -5.55 -31.67
N LEU A 193 -5.41 -4.88 -32.28
CA LEU A 193 -5.39 -4.69 -33.75
C LEU A 193 -5.69 -3.27 -34.24
N TYR A 194 -5.70 -2.27 -33.37
CA TYR A 194 -5.82 -0.88 -33.83
C TYR A 194 -4.45 -0.25 -34.08
N ARG A 195 -4.18 -0.02 -35.37
CA ARG A 195 -3.20 0.94 -35.88
C ARG A 195 -3.40 2.27 -35.13
N ARG A 196 -2.52 2.57 -34.18
CA ARG A 196 -2.47 3.83 -33.39
C ARG A 196 -3.78 4.18 -32.63
N SER A 197 -4.29 3.29 -31.79
CA SER A 197 -5.38 3.65 -30.87
C SER A 197 -4.90 4.44 -29.64
N THR A 198 -5.75 5.32 -29.13
CA THR A 198 -5.56 6.04 -27.87
C THR A 198 -6.02 5.19 -26.68
N TRP A 199 -5.27 5.20 -25.58
CA TRP A 199 -5.61 4.55 -24.31
C TRP A 199 -6.08 5.62 -23.30
N PRO A 200 -7.17 5.40 -22.54
CA PRO A 200 -8.12 4.27 -22.61
C PRO A 200 -9.01 4.31 -23.86
N THR A 201 -9.44 3.13 -24.31
CA THR A 201 -10.38 2.99 -25.44
C THR A 201 -11.81 3.35 -25.04
N LYS A 202 -12.71 3.57 -26.02
CA LYS A 202 -14.15 3.78 -25.74
C LYS A 202 -14.75 2.68 -24.85
N ARG A 203 -14.34 1.43 -25.05
CA ARG A 203 -14.83 0.25 -24.30
C ARG A 203 -14.27 0.19 -22.87
N THR A 204 -13.05 0.65 -22.66
CA THR A 204 -12.38 0.61 -21.35
C THR A 204 -12.54 1.88 -20.53
N ARG A 205 -13.12 2.96 -21.07
CA ARG A 205 -13.39 4.20 -20.31
C ARG A 205 -14.30 3.96 -19.11
N SER A 206 -15.40 3.22 -19.28
CA SER A 206 -16.36 2.96 -18.19
C SER A 206 -15.72 2.24 -16.99
N PHE A 207 -14.66 1.48 -17.20
CA PHE A 207 -13.88 0.85 -16.14
C PHE A 207 -13.21 1.92 -15.26
N PHE A 208 -12.54 2.90 -15.88
CA PHE A 208 -11.89 3.99 -15.18
C PHE A 208 -12.87 5.02 -14.61
N ASP A 209 -14.03 5.19 -15.26
CA ASP A 209 -15.12 6.00 -14.72
C ASP A 209 -15.67 5.41 -13.41
N THR A 210 -15.55 4.09 -13.22
CA THR A 210 -15.93 3.43 -11.97
C THR A 210 -14.97 3.80 -10.84
N PHE A 211 -13.66 3.93 -11.10
CA PHE A 211 -12.72 4.49 -10.13
C PHE A 211 -13.03 5.94 -9.79
N ALA A 212 -13.49 6.74 -10.76
CA ALA A 212 -13.96 8.10 -10.47
C ALA A 212 -15.19 8.10 -9.54
N LYS A 213 -16.14 7.17 -9.75
CA LYS A 213 -17.30 7.00 -8.84
C LYS A 213 -16.90 6.58 -7.44
N PHE A 214 -15.97 5.63 -7.30
CA PHE A 214 -15.46 5.22 -5.98
C PHE A 214 -14.76 6.36 -5.27
N THR A 215 -14.00 7.16 -6.01
CA THR A 215 -13.35 8.36 -5.49
C THR A 215 -14.39 9.33 -4.92
N VAL A 216 -15.44 9.66 -5.67
CA VAL A 216 -16.54 10.54 -5.20
C VAL A 216 -17.32 9.93 -4.01
N THR A 217 -17.48 8.60 -3.98
CA THR A 217 -18.19 7.92 -2.89
C THR A 217 -17.35 7.88 -1.62
N ALA A 218 -16.04 7.67 -1.73
CA ALA A 218 -15.12 7.70 -0.61
C ALA A 218 -15.09 9.09 0.05
N THR A 219 -15.29 10.14 -0.74
CA THR A 219 -15.21 11.54 -0.29
C THR A 219 -16.55 12.10 0.16
N GLY A 220 -17.65 11.62 -0.38
CA GLY A 220 -18.99 11.87 0.16
C GLY A 220 -19.19 11.27 1.56
N ARG A 221 -18.47 10.19 1.89
CA ARG A 221 -18.49 9.54 3.21
C ARG A 221 -17.77 10.32 4.31
N THR A 222 -16.89 11.27 3.98
CA THR A 222 -16.19 12.12 4.97
C THR A 222 -16.92 13.45 5.26
N LEU A 223 -17.98 13.80 4.52
CA LEU A 223 -18.59 15.14 4.56
C LEU A 223 -20.07 15.19 4.98
N THR A 224 -20.66 14.14 5.54
CA THR A 224 -22.05 14.22 6.02
C THR A 224 -22.13 14.79 7.44
N SER A 225 -22.16 16.12 7.53
CA SER A 225 -22.72 16.85 8.68
C SER A 225 -23.98 17.60 8.22
N GLU A 226 -25.10 17.21 8.81
CA GLU A 226 -26.42 17.86 8.90
C GLU A 226 -27.21 18.22 7.62
N SER A 227 -28.41 17.66 7.60
CA SER A 227 -29.56 17.89 6.73
C SER A 227 -29.81 19.36 6.34
N GLY A 228 -29.64 19.66 5.06
CA GLY A 228 -30.15 20.88 4.42
C GLY A 228 -30.23 20.67 2.91
N ALA A 229 -31.40 20.91 2.31
CA ALA A 229 -31.67 20.72 0.89
C ALA A 229 -30.64 21.45 -0.02
N PRO A 230 -30.30 20.92 -1.21
CA PRO A 230 -29.25 21.51 -2.04
C PRO A 230 -29.74 22.80 -2.70
N SER A 231 -29.27 23.95 -2.23
CA SER A 231 -29.30 25.19 -3.01
C SER A 231 -27.98 25.35 -3.76
N LEU A 232 -28.04 25.29 -5.09
CA LEU A 232 -26.92 25.51 -5.99
C LEU A 232 -26.34 26.93 -5.81
N SER A 233 -25.09 27.02 -5.33
CA SER A 233 -24.26 28.23 -5.40
C SER A 233 -22.83 27.84 -5.80
N PRO A 234 -22.19 28.51 -6.77
CA PRO A 234 -20.89 28.11 -7.31
C PRO A 234 -19.76 28.76 -6.51
N ALA A 235 -19.43 28.20 -5.35
CA ALA A 235 -18.24 28.57 -4.59
C ALA A 235 -17.76 27.40 -3.69
N SER A 236 -17.29 26.30 -4.29
CA SER A 236 -16.66 25.20 -3.54
C SER A 236 -15.66 24.35 -4.35
N SER A 237 -15.03 24.94 -5.38
CA SER A 237 -14.15 24.21 -6.30
C SER A 237 -12.81 23.72 -5.69
N GLN A 238 -12.44 24.15 -4.48
CA GLN A 238 -11.19 23.71 -3.82
C GLN A 238 -11.34 22.48 -2.92
N VAL A 239 -12.51 22.28 -2.29
CA VAL A 239 -12.73 21.15 -1.36
C VAL A 239 -12.98 19.82 -2.10
N SER A 240 -13.42 19.89 -3.37
CA SER A 240 -13.66 18.69 -4.19
C SER A 240 -12.38 18.07 -4.78
N ALA A 241 -11.32 18.86 -4.98
CA ALA A 241 -10.09 18.42 -5.65
C ALA A 241 -9.20 17.52 -4.78
N ALA A 242 -8.94 17.91 -3.52
CA ALA A 242 -8.11 17.17 -2.55
C ALA A 242 -8.61 15.74 -2.27
N SER A 243 -9.92 15.57 -2.40
CA SER A 243 -10.64 14.33 -2.15
C SER A 243 -10.37 13.25 -3.22
N SER A 244 -9.82 13.65 -4.38
CA SER A 244 -9.57 12.77 -5.53
C SER A 244 -8.11 12.40 -5.80
N GLU A 245 -7.21 12.85 -4.91
CA GLU A 245 -5.77 12.76 -5.08
C GLU A 245 -5.21 11.40 -4.69
N PHE A 246 -4.18 10.96 -5.40
CA PHE A 246 -3.38 9.80 -5.02
C PHE A 246 -2.37 10.18 -3.92
N ARG A 247 -2.84 10.70 -2.78
CA ARG A 247 -2.00 11.24 -1.71
C ARG A 247 -2.47 10.85 -0.30
N LYS A 248 -1.59 11.13 0.66
CA LYS A 248 -1.53 10.59 2.02
C LYS A 248 -2.75 10.90 2.90
N ASP A 249 -3.44 12.00 2.61
CA ASP A 249 -4.16 12.70 3.69
C ASP A 249 -5.48 12.01 4.11
N THR A 250 -6.00 11.10 3.29
CA THR A 250 -7.29 10.43 3.56
C THR A 250 -7.15 8.99 4.08
N TYR A 251 -6.05 8.28 3.78
CA TYR A 251 -6.03 6.81 3.89
C TYR A 251 -4.91 6.26 4.78
N GLN A 252 -5.31 5.34 5.65
CA GLN A 252 -4.49 4.86 6.76
C GLN A 252 -3.58 3.71 6.36
N CYS A 253 -4.06 2.81 5.46
CA CYS A 253 -3.22 1.86 4.75
C CYS A 253 -2.54 2.53 3.55
N GLN A 254 -1.21 2.44 3.48
CA GLN A 254 -0.45 2.97 2.37
C GLN A 254 -0.58 2.05 1.15
N THR A 255 -0.67 2.65 -0.04
CA THR A 255 -0.88 1.91 -1.29
C THR A 255 0.25 2.20 -2.28
N LEU A 256 0.78 1.14 -2.92
CA LEU A 256 1.80 1.25 -3.96
C LEU A 256 1.28 0.61 -5.26
N ALA A 257 1.07 1.43 -6.28
CA ALA A 257 0.62 0.99 -7.60
C ALA A 257 1.78 1.00 -8.59
N TRP A 258 2.30 -0.19 -8.91
CA TRP A 258 3.50 -0.38 -9.72
C TRP A 258 3.22 -0.38 -11.22
N CYS A 259 4.12 0.27 -11.95
CA CYS A 259 4.16 0.33 -13.41
C CYS A 259 5.61 0.41 -13.92
N THR A 260 5.75 0.56 -15.23
CA THR A 260 7.01 0.85 -15.88
C THR A 260 6.99 2.27 -16.42
N GLU A 261 7.92 3.10 -15.98
CA GLU A 261 8.19 4.40 -16.59
C GLU A 261 9.06 4.22 -17.83
N VAL A 262 8.74 4.98 -18.88
CA VAL A 262 9.36 4.94 -20.20
C VAL A 262 10.00 6.30 -20.48
N GLU A 263 11.27 6.47 -20.14
CA GLU A 263 12.01 7.70 -20.46
C GLU A 263 12.33 7.80 -21.96
N THR A 264 12.73 6.68 -22.55
CA THR A 264 13.01 6.57 -23.99
C THR A 264 12.51 5.23 -24.51
N ARG A 265 12.50 5.01 -25.84
CA ARG A 265 12.11 3.71 -26.42
C ARG A 265 12.92 2.52 -25.89
N ARG A 266 14.11 2.75 -25.32
CA ARG A 266 15.02 1.72 -24.79
C ARG A 266 15.23 1.79 -23.27
N SER A 267 14.93 2.93 -22.62
CA SER A 267 15.03 3.08 -21.17
C SER A 267 13.66 2.85 -20.52
N ARG A 268 13.57 1.79 -19.72
CA ARG A 268 12.37 1.38 -19.00
C ARG A 268 12.74 1.01 -17.57
N ARG A 269 12.12 1.64 -16.59
CA ARG A 269 12.40 1.38 -15.17
C ARG A 269 11.13 1.11 -14.37
N PRO A 270 11.23 0.33 -13.28
CA PRO A 270 10.24 0.30 -12.23
C PRO A 270 9.84 1.69 -11.75
N TYR A 271 8.54 1.90 -11.60
CA TYR A 271 7.99 3.10 -10.99
C TYR A 271 6.77 2.71 -10.15
N ALA A 272 6.67 3.28 -8.95
CA ALA A 272 5.53 3.09 -8.06
C ALA A 272 4.86 4.45 -7.85
N PHE A 273 3.55 4.51 -8.08
CA PHE A 273 2.74 5.57 -7.50
C PHE A 273 2.48 5.19 -6.05
N CYS A 274 2.92 6.04 -5.12
CA CYS A 274 2.81 5.80 -3.68
C CYS A 274 1.88 6.83 -3.03
N THR A 275 1.14 6.42 -2.01
CA THR A 275 0.27 7.34 -1.26
C THR A 275 1.03 8.18 -0.23
N TYR A 276 2.25 7.80 0.15
CA TYR A 276 3.08 8.60 1.05
C TYR A 276 3.87 9.67 0.29
N ALA A 277 4.08 10.82 0.93
CA ALA A 277 4.75 11.96 0.31
C ALA A 277 6.22 11.64 -0.06
N GLU A 278 6.60 12.01 -1.28
CA GLU A 278 8.01 12.08 -1.69
C GLU A 278 8.61 13.37 -1.09
N ALA A 279 9.74 13.27 -0.39
CA ALA A 279 10.42 14.46 0.11
C ALA A 279 10.92 15.32 -1.07
N GLU A 280 10.57 16.61 -1.04
CA GLU A 280 11.14 17.70 -1.87
C GLU A 280 10.81 17.68 -3.38
N SER A 281 9.53 17.75 -3.75
CA SER A 281 9.08 18.08 -5.10
C SER A 281 8.43 19.47 -5.18
N GLU A 282 8.82 20.26 -6.21
CA GLU A 282 8.14 21.49 -6.68
C GLU A 282 6.62 21.27 -6.83
N PRO A 283 5.75 22.31 -6.77
CA PRO A 283 4.30 22.18 -6.58
C PRO A 283 3.72 21.13 -7.53
N GLU A 284 3.44 19.95 -6.94
CA GLU A 284 3.07 18.76 -7.70
C GLU A 284 1.79 19.02 -8.50
N GLN A 285 1.85 18.68 -9.78
CA GLN A 285 0.64 18.51 -10.56
C GLN A 285 -0.20 17.43 -9.86
N LEU A 286 -1.35 17.81 -9.32
CA LEU A 286 -2.28 16.91 -8.62
C LEU A 286 -2.60 15.70 -9.50
N ILE A 287 -2.21 14.50 -9.05
CA ILE A 287 -2.46 13.25 -9.77
C ILE A 287 -3.72 12.61 -9.21
N SER A 288 -4.71 12.40 -10.08
CA SER A 288 -5.96 11.76 -9.68
C SER A 288 -5.86 10.23 -9.68
N ILE A 289 -6.64 9.56 -8.81
CA ILE A 289 -6.69 8.09 -8.76
C ILE A 289 -7.03 7.45 -10.12
N PRO A 290 -7.99 7.97 -10.92
CA PRO A 290 -8.26 7.44 -12.26
C PRO A 290 -7.07 7.59 -13.23
N GLU A 291 -6.20 8.58 -13.07
CA GLU A 291 -5.00 8.73 -13.89
C GLU A 291 -3.93 7.71 -13.53
N VAL A 292 -3.72 7.44 -12.23
CA VAL A 292 -2.86 6.35 -11.77
C VAL A 292 -3.37 5.02 -12.31
N ALA A 293 -4.67 4.75 -12.18
CA ALA A 293 -5.30 3.54 -12.70
C ALA A 293 -5.05 3.35 -14.21
N LYS A 294 -5.13 4.43 -15.00
CA LYS A 294 -4.81 4.40 -16.44
C LYS A 294 -3.32 4.12 -16.66
N ALA A 295 -2.43 4.80 -15.94
CA ALA A 295 -0.98 4.67 -16.07
C ALA A 295 -0.52 3.22 -15.82
N ILE A 296 -0.91 2.63 -14.69
CA ILE A 296 -0.46 1.29 -14.28
C ILE A 296 -1.00 0.15 -15.15
N THR A 297 -2.05 0.42 -15.93
CA THR A 297 -2.67 -0.58 -16.84
C THR A 297 -2.43 -0.28 -18.32
N THR A 298 -1.66 0.75 -18.66
CA THR A 298 -1.46 1.15 -20.05
C THR A 298 -0.71 0.07 -20.83
N PRO A 299 -1.22 -0.44 -21.97
CA PRO A 299 -0.56 -1.52 -22.69
C PRO A 299 0.90 -1.24 -23.05
N SER A 300 1.77 -2.14 -22.64
CA SER A 300 3.21 -2.10 -22.95
C SER A 300 3.53 -2.63 -24.37
N ARG A 301 2.63 -2.46 -25.35
CA ARG A 301 2.76 -2.95 -26.74
C ARG A 301 3.15 -1.83 -27.70
N TYR A 302 3.89 -2.18 -28.77
CA TYR A 302 4.39 -1.22 -29.77
C TYR A 302 3.29 -0.39 -30.46
N SER A 303 2.06 -0.90 -30.51
CA SER A 303 0.90 -0.20 -31.10
C SER A 303 0.30 0.89 -30.20
N PHE A 304 0.63 0.90 -28.89
CA PHE A 304 0.13 1.88 -27.93
C PHE A 304 1.18 2.92 -27.61
N LYS A 305 0.74 4.17 -27.52
CA LYS A 305 1.54 5.21 -26.91
C LYS A 305 1.52 5.02 -25.39
N PRO A 306 2.67 5.13 -24.69
CA PRO A 306 2.70 5.25 -23.24
C PRO A 306 1.75 6.35 -22.77
N PHE A 307 1.15 6.15 -21.60
CA PHE A 307 0.23 7.12 -21.01
C PHE A 307 1.06 8.23 -20.40
N LYS A 308 0.82 9.45 -20.88
CA LYS A 308 1.51 10.64 -20.37
C LYS A 308 0.80 11.13 -19.12
N LEU A 309 1.54 11.27 -18.04
CA LEU A 309 1.05 11.82 -16.78
C LEU A 309 2.14 12.72 -16.20
N GLY A 310 1.85 14.00 -16.05
CA GLY A 310 2.87 15.03 -15.81
C GLY A 310 3.93 15.05 -16.90
N SER A 311 5.21 15.04 -16.49
CA SER A 311 6.38 14.92 -17.36
C SER A 311 6.69 13.48 -17.77
N GLY A 312 6.15 12.49 -17.04
CA GLY A 312 6.42 11.07 -17.19
C GLY A 312 5.56 10.38 -18.25
N HIS A 313 6.04 9.21 -18.69
CA HIS A 313 5.34 8.33 -19.64
C HIS A 313 5.31 6.91 -19.08
N PHE A 314 4.12 6.33 -18.95
CA PHE A 314 3.93 5.10 -18.19
C PHE A 314 3.28 4.00 -19.03
N VAL A 315 3.69 2.76 -18.75
CA VAL A 315 3.09 1.53 -19.26
C VAL A 315 2.95 0.50 -18.15
N ASP A 316 2.10 -0.49 -18.37
CA ASP A 316 1.84 -1.61 -17.50
C ASP A 316 3.13 -2.36 -17.16
N GLY A 317 3.35 -2.50 -15.85
CA GLY A 317 4.54 -3.11 -15.26
C GLY A 317 4.57 -4.64 -15.32
N SER A 318 3.49 -5.32 -15.68
CA SER A 318 3.38 -6.79 -15.64
C SER A 318 4.40 -7.53 -16.50
N LYS A 319 5.03 -6.85 -17.47
CA LYS A 319 6.16 -7.41 -18.25
C LYS A 319 7.51 -7.35 -17.51
N GLN A 320 7.70 -6.37 -16.65
CA GLN A 320 8.97 -6.09 -15.98
C GLN A 320 8.94 -6.49 -14.50
N ILE A 321 7.83 -6.24 -13.80
CA ILE A 321 7.65 -6.35 -12.36
C ILE A 321 6.29 -7.00 -12.11
N ARG A 322 6.12 -8.23 -12.61
CA ARG A 322 4.84 -8.92 -12.44
C ARG A 322 4.52 -9.15 -10.97
N ASP A 323 5.48 -9.71 -10.26
CA ASP A 323 5.48 -9.86 -8.81
C ASP A 323 6.21 -8.64 -8.22
N PRO A 324 5.50 -7.71 -7.56
CA PRO A 324 6.12 -6.52 -6.99
C PRO A 324 6.80 -6.80 -5.63
N THR A 325 6.78 -8.03 -5.11
CA THR A 325 7.24 -8.35 -3.76
C THR A 325 8.66 -7.86 -3.45
N LEU A 326 9.62 -8.14 -4.32
CA LEU A 326 11.00 -7.72 -4.10
C LEU A 326 11.17 -6.19 -4.16
N GLU A 327 10.50 -5.53 -5.11
CA GLU A 327 10.60 -4.08 -5.25
C GLU A 327 9.88 -3.35 -4.10
N VAL A 328 8.76 -3.89 -3.61
CA VAL A 328 8.08 -3.40 -2.40
C VAL A 328 8.96 -3.59 -1.17
N LEU A 329 9.62 -4.75 -1.02
CA LEU A 329 10.53 -4.98 0.09
C LEU A 329 11.66 -3.94 0.11
N LYS A 330 12.30 -3.68 -1.04
CA LYS A 330 13.36 -2.66 -1.17
C LYS A 330 12.83 -1.26 -0.85
N GLU A 331 11.70 -0.90 -1.43
CA GLU A 331 11.08 0.42 -1.24
C GLU A 331 10.76 0.66 0.24
N ILE A 332 10.01 -0.25 0.87
CA ILE A 332 9.60 -0.07 2.26
C ILE A 332 10.80 -0.11 3.19
N THR A 333 11.76 -1.03 2.99
CA THR A 333 12.98 -1.09 3.81
C THR A 333 13.80 0.20 3.70
N SER A 334 13.81 0.86 2.53
CA SER A 334 14.52 2.13 2.34
C SER A 334 13.88 3.32 3.07
N LEU A 335 12.60 3.19 3.48
CA LEU A 335 11.89 4.18 4.28
C LEU A 335 12.10 3.97 5.79
N LEU A 336 12.63 2.82 6.20
CA LEU A 336 12.81 2.50 7.61
C LEU A 336 14.19 2.98 8.07
N ASP A 337 14.23 3.61 9.23
CA ASP A 337 15.50 3.88 9.90
C ASP A 337 16.11 2.58 10.42
N GLU A 338 17.45 2.50 10.53
CA GLU A 338 18.17 1.32 11.04
C GLU A 338 17.75 0.88 12.46
N ALA A 339 17.12 1.78 13.23
CA ALA A 339 16.62 1.51 14.58
C ALA A 339 15.21 0.89 14.59
N GLU A 340 14.51 0.88 13.46
CA GLU A 340 13.16 0.35 13.38
C GLU A 340 13.15 -1.18 13.22
N PRO A 341 12.10 -1.86 13.74
CA PRO A 341 12.00 -3.30 13.60
C PRO A 341 11.79 -3.73 12.15
N PRO A 342 12.27 -4.94 11.77
CA PRO A 342 12.02 -5.51 10.45
C PRO A 342 10.52 -5.70 10.19
N ILE A 343 10.17 -5.83 8.91
CA ILE A 343 8.80 -6.12 8.47
C ILE A 343 8.37 -7.47 9.07
N ASP A 344 7.25 -7.51 9.79
CA ASP A 344 6.85 -8.74 10.49
C ASP A 344 6.24 -9.77 9.52
N LEU A 345 5.43 -9.31 8.56
CA LEU A 345 4.82 -10.16 7.53
C LEU A 345 4.89 -9.53 6.15
N LEU A 346 5.38 -10.30 5.18
CA LEU A 346 5.26 -10.06 3.75
C LEU A 346 4.40 -11.18 3.13
N LEU A 347 3.15 -10.86 2.80
CA LEU A 347 2.22 -11.79 2.17
C LEU A 347 2.05 -11.47 0.69
N SER A 348 2.25 -12.46 -0.19
CA SER A 348 2.20 -12.28 -1.64
C SER A 348 1.10 -13.14 -2.27
N LEU A 349 0.29 -12.55 -3.16
CA LEU A 349 -0.75 -13.23 -3.92
C LEU A 349 -0.33 -13.31 -5.39
N GLY A 350 0.09 -14.51 -5.79
CA GLY A 350 0.61 -14.81 -7.11
C GLY A 350 -0.47 -15.09 -8.15
N THR A 351 -0.11 -14.89 -9.43
CA THR A 351 -0.88 -15.42 -10.56
C THR A 351 0.02 -16.31 -11.42
N ASP A 352 -0.33 -17.59 -11.56
CA ASP A 352 0.48 -18.55 -12.31
C ASP A 352 0.51 -18.25 -13.82
N GLU A 353 1.66 -18.54 -14.43
CA GLU A 353 1.96 -18.37 -15.85
C GLU A 353 2.15 -19.70 -16.59
N HIS A 354 2.23 -20.85 -15.90
CA HIS A 354 2.76 -22.11 -16.44
C HIS A 354 2.00 -22.70 -17.65
N HIS A 355 0.82 -22.20 -18.01
CA HIS A 355 0.10 -22.57 -19.24
C HIS A 355 -0.43 -21.36 -20.01
N ALA A 356 0.36 -20.30 -20.09
CA ALA A 356 0.09 -19.19 -20.99
C ALA A 356 0.44 -19.53 -22.46
N TRP A 357 0.25 -20.79 -22.91
CA TRP A 357 0.62 -21.28 -24.24
C TRP A 357 0.01 -20.42 -25.38
N PHE A 358 -1.18 -19.87 -25.14
CA PHE A 358 -1.83 -18.91 -26.03
C PHE A 358 -1.15 -17.53 -26.05
N TYR A 359 -0.68 -17.04 -24.89
CA TYR A 359 0.14 -15.83 -24.81
C TYR A 359 1.53 -16.05 -25.44
N GLU A 360 2.12 -17.23 -25.31
CA GLU A 360 3.43 -17.58 -25.86
C GLU A 360 3.49 -17.50 -27.39
N LYS A 361 2.42 -17.90 -28.08
CA LYS A 361 2.31 -17.76 -29.55
C LYS A 361 2.16 -16.30 -30.01
N LEU A 362 1.63 -15.42 -29.15
CA LEU A 362 1.63 -13.96 -29.33
C LEU A 362 2.93 -13.28 -28.84
N ARG A 363 3.74 -13.98 -28.04
CA ARG A 363 5.00 -13.53 -27.45
C ARG A 363 6.21 -13.87 -28.35
N SER A 364 6.10 -14.93 -29.16
CA SER A 364 7.16 -15.41 -30.06
C SER A 364 7.45 -14.48 -31.24
N LEU A 365 6.62 -13.46 -31.49
CA LEU A 365 6.83 -12.51 -32.58
C LEU A 365 7.66 -11.28 -32.19
N THR A 366 7.98 -11.03 -30.90
CA THR A 366 8.73 -9.81 -30.50
C THR A 366 9.62 -9.90 -29.25
N SER A 367 9.98 -11.07 -28.71
CA SER A 367 10.93 -11.08 -27.58
C SER A 367 11.89 -12.27 -27.59
N GLN A 368 13.18 -11.96 -27.70
CA GLN A 368 14.32 -12.89 -27.58
C GLN A 368 14.70 -13.23 -26.13
N TYR A 369 13.89 -12.89 -25.11
CA TYR A 369 14.23 -13.23 -23.71
C TYR A 369 13.00 -13.72 -22.92
N PRO A 370 12.94 -15.01 -22.55
CA PRO A 370 11.90 -15.53 -21.67
C PRO A 370 12.11 -15.07 -20.21
N SER A 371 11.05 -14.65 -19.54
CA SER A 371 10.98 -14.19 -18.14
C SER A 371 11.20 -15.29 -17.09
N ARG A 372 11.74 -16.45 -17.47
CA ARG A 372 11.91 -17.61 -16.59
C ARG A 372 13.04 -17.41 -15.57
N THR A 373 13.90 -16.41 -15.77
CA THR A 373 15.06 -16.13 -14.91
C THR A 373 14.83 -15.08 -13.84
N THR A 374 13.74 -14.30 -13.88
CA THR A 374 13.47 -13.25 -12.87
C THR A 374 12.85 -13.83 -11.61
N ALA A 375 11.76 -14.58 -11.71
CA ALA A 375 11.07 -15.14 -10.52
C ALA A 375 11.96 -15.99 -9.61
N ALA A 376 12.88 -16.79 -10.18
CA ALA A 376 13.82 -17.59 -9.40
C ALA A 376 14.90 -16.73 -8.72
N LYS A 377 15.38 -15.67 -9.39
CA LYS A 377 16.31 -14.70 -8.81
C LYS A 377 15.65 -13.86 -7.73
N ASP A 378 14.40 -13.45 -7.95
CA ASP A 378 13.64 -12.65 -7.00
C ASP A 378 13.35 -13.48 -5.74
N LYS A 379 12.98 -14.75 -5.89
CA LYS A 379 12.82 -15.67 -4.75
C LYS A 379 14.10 -15.85 -3.94
N TRP A 380 15.25 -15.97 -4.61
CA TRP A 380 16.55 -16.02 -3.94
C TRP A 380 16.83 -14.71 -3.18
N ALA A 381 16.70 -13.57 -3.85
CA ALA A 381 16.97 -12.26 -3.28
C ALA A 381 16.06 -11.95 -2.08
N ILE A 382 14.79 -12.34 -2.15
CA ILE A 382 13.88 -12.25 -0.99
C ILE A 382 14.41 -13.13 0.14
N GLY A 383 14.80 -14.39 -0.13
CA GLY A 383 15.36 -15.28 0.90
C GLY A 383 16.61 -14.76 1.60
N GLU A 384 17.46 -13.97 0.92
CA GLU A 384 18.65 -13.34 1.54
C GLU A 384 18.31 -12.23 2.55
N GLU A 385 17.11 -11.67 2.45
CA GLU A 385 16.62 -10.59 3.32
C GLU A 385 15.86 -11.12 4.55
N GLU A 386 15.66 -12.44 4.65
CA GLU A 386 14.99 -13.08 5.79
C GLU A 386 15.78 -12.88 7.10
N GLY A 387 15.08 -12.47 8.15
CA GLY A 387 15.64 -12.13 9.46
C GLY A 387 16.39 -10.79 9.51
N ARG A 388 16.61 -10.14 8.36
CA ARG A 388 17.22 -8.80 8.27
C ARG A 388 16.16 -7.74 8.01
N SER A 389 15.46 -7.87 6.90
CA SER A 389 14.47 -6.90 6.43
C SER A 389 13.03 -7.36 6.73
N TYR A 390 12.80 -8.67 6.84
CA TYR A 390 11.51 -9.22 7.25
C TYR A 390 11.61 -10.49 8.11
N ASN A 391 10.55 -10.82 8.85
CA ASN A 391 10.45 -12.02 9.71
C ASN A 391 9.69 -13.18 9.06
N HIS A 392 8.57 -12.91 8.40
CA HIS A 392 7.72 -13.93 7.78
C HIS A 392 7.41 -13.58 6.34
N TYR A 393 7.61 -14.53 5.42
CA TYR A 393 7.23 -14.42 4.02
C TYR A 393 6.39 -15.62 3.58
N HIS A 394 5.29 -15.36 2.88
CA HIS A 394 4.52 -16.41 2.24
C HIS A 394 3.91 -15.94 0.92
N ARG A 395 3.89 -16.86 -0.04
CA ARG A 395 3.29 -16.64 -1.35
C ARG A 395 2.20 -17.65 -1.61
N PHE A 396 0.97 -17.17 -1.73
CA PHE A 396 -0.15 -17.97 -2.21
C PHE A 396 -0.23 -17.87 -3.72
N GLU A 397 -0.14 -19.01 -4.42
CA GLU A 397 -0.23 -19.07 -5.87
C GLU A 397 -0.93 -20.36 -6.28
N VAL A 398 -1.98 -20.24 -7.09
CA VAL A 398 -2.71 -21.40 -7.63
C VAL A 398 -2.01 -21.88 -8.88
N PRO A 399 -1.43 -23.10 -8.89
CA PRO A 399 -0.75 -23.61 -10.07
C PRO A 399 -1.75 -24.08 -11.13
N GLY A 400 -1.41 -23.86 -12.39
CA GLY A 400 -2.00 -24.49 -13.55
C GLY A 400 -3.40 -24.01 -13.93
N ILE A 401 -3.78 -22.76 -13.65
CA ILE A 401 -5.07 -22.22 -14.09
C ILE A 401 -5.10 -22.15 -15.62
N ARG A 402 -5.79 -23.10 -16.25
CA ARG A 402 -6.00 -23.17 -17.69
C ARG A 402 -7.29 -22.45 -18.05
N LEU A 403 -7.16 -21.27 -18.66
CA LEU A 403 -8.29 -20.55 -19.20
C LEU A 403 -8.68 -21.16 -20.55
N GLY A 404 -9.97 -21.44 -20.73
CA GLY A 404 -10.52 -21.89 -22.00
C GLY A 404 -10.40 -20.82 -23.09
N TRP A 405 -10.98 -21.10 -24.26
CA TRP A 405 -11.06 -20.11 -25.34
C TRP A 405 -12.27 -19.18 -25.24
N ARG A 406 -13.26 -19.56 -24.40
CA ARG A 406 -14.55 -18.88 -24.29
C ARG A 406 -14.54 -17.92 -23.11
N GLN A 407 -14.46 -16.61 -23.41
CA GLN A 407 -14.36 -15.53 -22.41
C GLN A 407 -15.45 -15.56 -21.32
N LYS A 408 -16.65 -16.05 -21.63
CA LYS A 408 -17.78 -16.15 -20.69
C LYS A 408 -17.47 -17.04 -19.47
N PHE A 409 -16.53 -17.97 -19.58
CA PHE A 409 -16.24 -18.96 -18.52
C PHE A 409 -14.98 -18.70 -17.73
N PHE A 410 -14.18 -17.68 -18.05
CA PHE A 410 -12.89 -17.45 -17.38
C PHE A 410 -13.02 -17.26 -15.87
N LEU A 411 -13.99 -16.45 -15.41
CA LEU A 411 -14.19 -16.24 -13.98
C LEU A 411 -14.58 -17.54 -13.28
N ARG A 412 -15.47 -18.34 -13.89
CA ARG A 412 -15.90 -19.63 -13.32
C ARG A 412 -14.76 -20.64 -13.29
N GLU A 413 -13.97 -20.74 -14.35
CA GLU A 413 -12.79 -21.62 -14.42
C GLU A 413 -11.74 -21.24 -13.37
N ILE A 414 -11.51 -19.93 -13.18
CA ILE A 414 -10.62 -19.43 -12.13
C ILE A 414 -11.19 -19.76 -10.74
N GLU A 415 -12.50 -19.56 -10.52
CA GLU A 415 -13.16 -19.84 -9.26
C GLU A 415 -13.12 -21.33 -8.89
N GLU A 416 -13.44 -22.22 -9.83
CA GLU A 416 -13.37 -23.67 -9.65
C GLU A 416 -11.93 -24.13 -9.36
N ALA A 417 -10.95 -23.64 -10.12
CA ALA A 417 -9.54 -23.99 -9.92
C ALA A 417 -9.01 -23.50 -8.57
N THR A 418 -9.34 -22.25 -8.20
CA THR A 418 -8.91 -21.64 -6.94
C THR A 418 -9.60 -22.30 -5.75
N GLY A 419 -10.91 -22.57 -5.85
CA GLY A 419 -11.69 -23.26 -4.82
C GLY A 419 -11.19 -24.68 -4.56
N LYS A 420 -10.86 -25.43 -5.63
CA LYS A 420 -10.23 -26.76 -5.50
C LYS A 420 -8.85 -26.70 -4.84
N TRP A 421 -8.07 -25.66 -5.11
CA TRP A 421 -6.77 -25.48 -4.48
C TRP A 421 -6.90 -25.09 -3.00
N LEU A 422 -7.86 -24.22 -2.67
CA LEU A 422 -8.17 -23.81 -1.28
C LEU A 422 -8.75 -24.93 -0.42
N SER A 423 -9.42 -25.93 -1.01
CA SER A 423 -9.97 -27.07 -0.26
C SER A 423 -8.92 -28.08 0.20
N ALA A 424 -7.67 -27.97 -0.29
CA ALA A 424 -6.60 -28.83 0.14
C ALA A 424 -6.17 -28.50 1.59
N PRO A 425 -5.96 -29.51 2.47
CA PRO A 425 -5.69 -29.28 3.90
C PRO A 425 -4.46 -28.42 4.19
N GLU A 426 -3.43 -28.51 3.36
CA GLU A 426 -2.21 -27.70 3.51
C GLU A 426 -2.52 -26.22 3.34
N GLN A 427 -3.33 -25.87 2.33
CA GLN A 427 -3.73 -24.51 2.02
C GLN A 427 -4.62 -23.95 3.12
N GLN A 428 -5.58 -24.73 3.62
CA GLN A 428 -6.40 -24.35 4.78
C GLN A 428 -5.53 -24.06 6.00
N LYS A 429 -4.53 -24.90 6.28
CA LYS A 429 -3.59 -24.70 7.39
C LYS A 429 -2.79 -23.40 7.23
N GLN A 430 -2.29 -23.10 6.03
CA GLN A 430 -1.57 -21.85 5.78
C GLN A 430 -2.50 -20.63 5.91
N ILE A 431 -3.73 -20.69 5.37
CA ILE A 431 -4.73 -19.62 5.50
C ILE A 431 -5.02 -19.34 6.99
N THR A 432 -5.34 -20.38 7.77
CA THR A 432 -5.57 -20.23 9.22
C THR A 432 -4.34 -19.67 9.94
N ARG A 433 -3.13 -20.13 9.61
CA ARG A 433 -1.89 -19.62 10.22
C ARG A 433 -1.72 -18.11 10.01
N TYR A 434 -1.85 -17.63 8.77
CA TYR A 434 -1.67 -16.21 8.48
C TYR A 434 -2.86 -15.38 8.97
N ALA A 435 -4.09 -15.92 8.97
CA ALA A 435 -5.25 -15.27 9.56
C ALA A 435 -5.05 -15.05 11.07
N GLN A 436 -4.60 -16.07 11.82
CA GLN A 436 -4.28 -15.95 13.25
C GLN A 436 -3.27 -14.85 13.52
N MET A 437 -2.18 -14.80 12.74
CA MET A 437 -1.16 -13.78 12.89
C MET A 437 -1.70 -12.38 12.60
N LEU A 438 -2.50 -12.21 11.54
CA LEU A 438 -3.12 -10.94 11.21
C LEU A 438 -4.09 -10.47 12.30
N VAL A 439 -4.90 -11.37 12.87
CA VAL A 439 -5.80 -11.08 14.00
C VAL A 439 -5.03 -10.67 15.25
N GLU A 440 -4.00 -11.42 15.62
CA GLU A 440 -3.15 -11.09 16.77
C GLU A 440 -2.56 -9.69 16.63
N ARG A 441 -2.02 -9.36 15.45
CA ARG A 441 -1.44 -8.05 15.19
C ARG A 441 -2.50 -6.95 15.17
N ARG A 442 -3.65 -7.15 14.54
CA ARG A 442 -4.74 -6.16 14.53
C ARG A 442 -5.25 -5.88 15.94
N ARG A 443 -5.43 -6.89 16.79
CA ARG A 443 -5.82 -6.71 18.20
C ARG A 443 -4.76 -5.95 19.00
N ALA A 444 -3.48 -6.29 18.84
CA ALA A 444 -2.38 -5.57 19.48
C ALA A 444 -2.34 -4.09 19.04
N ARG A 445 -2.63 -3.81 17.76
CA ARG A 445 -2.75 -2.45 17.25
C ARG A 445 -3.95 -1.73 17.86
N ALA A 446 -5.12 -2.36 17.91
CA ALA A 446 -6.34 -1.75 18.43
C ALA A 446 -6.25 -1.29 19.90
N ALA A 447 -5.31 -1.84 20.66
CA ALA A 447 -5.04 -1.43 22.04
C ALA A 447 -4.31 -0.07 22.15
N THR A 448 -3.77 0.50 21.07
CA THR A 448 -2.97 1.75 21.15
C THR A 448 -3.63 2.95 20.47
N ALA A 449 -3.27 4.15 20.91
CA ALA A 449 -3.84 5.41 20.44
C ALA A 449 -3.71 5.63 18.92
N ARG A 450 -2.67 5.06 18.30
CA ARG A 450 -2.47 5.14 16.85
C ARG A 450 -3.60 4.47 16.06
N TRP A 451 -4.36 3.55 16.68
CA TRP A 451 -5.49 2.88 16.03
C TRP A 451 -6.66 3.80 15.77
N GLU A 452 -6.87 4.79 16.64
CA GLU A 452 -7.92 5.79 16.48
C GLU A 452 -7.71 6.52 15.15
N THR A 453 -6.47 6.93 14.88
CA THR A 453 -6.09 7.56 13.62
C THR A 453 -6.08 6.58 12.45
N PHE A 454 -5.71 5.30 12.68
CA PHE A 454 -5.43 4.27 11.64
C PHE A 454 -6.61 3.39 11.21
N ALA A 455 -7.67 3.24 12.01
CA ALA A 455 -8.89 2.56 11.57
C ALA A 455 -10.16 3.41 11.68
N LEU A 456 -10.18 4.39 12.59
CA LEU A 456 -11.38 5.22 12.85
C LEU A 456 -11.30 6.60 12.19
N GLY A 457 -10.17 6.92 11.53
CA GLY A 457 -9.95 8.24 10.95
C GLY A 457 -10.07 9.38 11.96
N VAL A 458 -9.74 9.12 13.23
CA VAL A 458 -9.81 10.14 14.26
C VAL A 458 -8.78 11.23 13.98
N ARG A 459 -9.22 12.47 14.17
CA ARG A 459 -8.38 13.66 14.27
C ARG A 459 -8.72 14.41 15.55
N TYR A 460 -7.77 15.19 16.03
CA TYR A 460 -7.91 15.93 17.26
C TYR A 460 -7.91 17.43 16.99
N VAL A 461 -8.83 18.12 17.64
CA VAL A 461 -9.04 19.55 17.47
C VAL A 461 -9.18 20.19 18.84
N CYS A 462 -8.40 21.23 19.11
CA CYS A 462 -8.52 21.97 20.36
C CYS A 462 -9.90 22.62 20.49
N PHE A 463 -10.51 22.63 21.68
CA PHE A 463 -11.84 23.23 21.90
C PHE A 463 -11.77 24.56 22.68
N HIS A 464 -10.59 24.99 23.12
CA HIS A 464 -10.42 26.23 23.86
C HIS A 464 -10.59 27.46 22.94
N GLU A 465 -11.36 28.45 23.40
CA GLU A 465 -11.74 29.65 22.61
C GLU A 465 -10.54 30.41 22.03
N LYS A 466 -9.44 30.53 22.79
CA LYS A 466 -8.19 31.18 22.35
C LYS A 466 -7.59 30.53 21.10
N CYS A 467 -7.76 29.20 20.97
CA CYS A 467 -7.33 28.43 19.82
C CYS A 467 -8.41 28.31 18.75
N ALA A 468 -9.67 28.63 19.04
CA ALA A 468 -10.77 28.64 18.08
C ALA A 468 -10.88 29.99 17.33
N ASN A 469 -10.64 31.11 18.02
CA ASN A 469 -10.72 32.46 17.42
C ASN A 469 -9.58 32.72 16.42
N LYS A 470 -8.36 32.25 16.72
CA LYS A 470 -7.22 32.33 15.81
C LYS A 470 -7.43 31.62 14.46
N ARG A 471 -8.24 30.56 14.44
CA ARG A 471 -8.60 29.82 13.21
C ARG A 471 -9.46 30.62 12.26
N LYS A 472 -10.32 31.49 12.80
CA LYS A 472 -11.21 32.35 12.03
C LYS A 472 -10.45 33.54 11.44
N GLU A 473 -9.38 33.99 12.10
CA GLU A 473 -8.59 35.15 11.70
C GLU A 473 -7.44 34.81 10.74
N SER A 474 -6.96 33.56 10.75
CA SER A 474 -5.78 33.11 9.99
C SER A 474 -6.15 32.00 8.99
N ALA A 475 -6.80 32.34 7.88
CA ALA A 475 -7.08 31.39 6.80
C ALA A 475 -5.83 30.97 5.98
N GLY A 476 -4.61 31.26 6.45
CA GLY A 476 -3.38 31.06 5.67
C GLY A 476 -2.06 30.99 6.45
N SER A 477 -2.08 30.73 7.76
CA SER A 477 -0.85 30.44 8.52
C SER A 477 -1.05 29.26 9.49
N GLU A 478 0.06 28.59 9.83
CA GLU A 478 0.21 27.26 10.44
C GLU A 478 -0.56 26.95 11.76
N GLU A 479 -1.45 27.83 12.25
CA GLU A 479 -2.14 27.69 13.56
C GLU A 479 -3.62 27.23 13.46
N ASN A 480 -4.03 26.65 12.32
CA ASN A 480 -5.32 25.95 12.16
C ASN A 480 -5.17 24.45 12.52
N GLN A 481 -4.54 24.17 13.66
CA GLN A 481 -3.86 22.89 13.91
C GLN A 481 -4.84 21.73 14.18
N VAL A 482 -5.06 20.90 13.17
CA VAL A 482 -5.64 19.56 13.30
C VAL A 482 -4.51 18.61 13.64
N PHE A 483 -4.65 17.87 14.74
CA PHE A 483 -3.64 16.91 15.19
C PHE A 483 -4.02 15.51 14.72
N THR A 484 -3.06 14.80 14.13
CA THR A 484 -3.24 13.42 13.67
C THR A 484 -2.97 12.41 14.78
N GLY A 485 -2.09 12.73 15.73
CA GLY A 485 -1.77 11.91 16.89
C GLY A 485 -2.42 12.42 18.18
N ARG A 486 -2.91 11.49 19.01
CA ARG A 486 -3.33 11.79 20.40
C ARG A 486 -2.16 12.34 21.23
N GLY A 487 -0.94 11.88 20.93
CA GLY A 487 0.35 12.42 21.41
C GLY A 487 0.51 13.91 21.21
N ASP A 488 0.47 14.32 19.96
CA ASP A 488 0.70 15.72 19.58
C ASP A 488 -0.39 16.63 20.16
N PHE A 489 -1.62 16.12 20.26
CA PHE A 489 -2.72 16.85 20.88
C PHE A 489 -2.52 17.03 22.40
N PHE A 490 -2.06 16.00 23.10
CA PHE A 490 -1.69 16.11 24.51
C PHE A 490 -0.61 17.17 24.73
N ASP A 491 0.47 17.11 23.93
CA ASP A 491 1.56 18.09 24.02
C ASP A 491 1.05 19.53 23.77
N HIS A 492 0.12 19.71 22.85
CA HIS A 492 -0.52 21.00 22.62
C HIS A 492 -1.31 21.47 23.84
N LEU A 493 -2.19 20.63 24.39
CA LEU A 493 -2.99 20.98 25.56
C LEU A 493 -2.13 21.28 26.79
N ASP A 494 -1.08 20.51 27.01
CA ASP A 494 -0.18 20.73 28.13
C ASP A 494 0.58 22.06 27.99
N ARG A 495 1.14 22.33 26.79
CA ARG A 495 1.92 23.56 26.56
C ARG A 495 1.08 24.84 26.48
N ARG A 496 -0.13 24.79 25.92
CA ARG A 496 -0.94 25.99 25.66
C ARG A 496 -2.07 26.19 26.68
N HIS A 497 -2.47 25.13 27.39
CA HIS A 497 -3.61 25.14 28.30
C HIS A 497 -3.30 24.59 29.69
N ASP A 498 -2.02 24.39 30.02
CA ASP A 498 -1.57 23.95 31.36
C ASP A 498 -2.25 22.65 31.84
N LEU A 499 -2.55 21.72 30.93
CA LEU A 499 -3.37 20.53 31.21
C LEU A 499 -2.88 19.73 32.43
N MET A 500 -1.59 19.38 32.51
CA MET A 500 -1.07 18.61 33.63
C MET A 500 -1.13 19.39 34.95
N LYS A 501 -0.99 20.71 34.90
CA LYS A 501 -1.06 21.58 36.08
C LYS A 501 -2.49 21.68 36.61
N MET A 502 -3.49 21.68 35.72
CA MET A 502 -4.90 21.63 36.08
C MET A 502 -5.28 20.25 36.64
N ALA A 503 -4.80 19.17 36.02
CA ALA A 503 -5.02 17.81 36.50
C ALA A 503 -4.40 17.58 37.89
N ALA A 504 -3.18 18.09 38.14
CA ALA A 504 -2.53 18.01 39.44
C ALA A 504 -3.30 18.76 40.56
N ARG A 505 -4.13 19.73 40.20
CA ARG A 505 -5.03 20.44 41.13
C ARG A 505 -6.39 19.74 41.30
N GLY A 506 -6.61 18.61 40.65
CA GLY A 506 -7.88 17.88 40.64
C GLY A 506 -8.98 18.60 39.85
N ALA A 507 -8.64 19.58 39.01
CA ALA A 507 -9.63 20.39 38.30
C ALA A 507 -10.18 19.71 37.04
N VAL A 508 -9.40 18.81 36.42
CA VAL A 508 -9.74 18.13 35.17
C VAL A 508 -9.19 16.71 35.14
N ASP A 509 -9.84 15.83 34.37
CA ASP A 509 -9.33 14.53 33.99
C ASP A 509 -8.64 14.61 32.62
N VAL A 510 -7.40 14.11 32.53
CA VAL A 510 -6.56 14.27 31.32
C VAL A 510 -7.14 13.51 30.13
N GLU A 511 -7.63 12.28 30.34
CA GLU A 511 -8.21 11.47 29.26
C GLU A 511 -9.53 12.07 28.77
N GLY A 512 -10.38 12.55 29.68
CA GLY A 512 -11.60 13.29 29.35
C GLY A 512 -11.34 14.56 28.53
N GLU A 513 -10.29 15.33 28.84
CA GLU A 513 -9.91 16.51 28.05
C GLU A 513 -9.42 16.13 26.65
N LEU A 514 -8.66 15.05 26.51
CA LEU A 514 -8.23 14.55 25.20
C LEU A 514 -9.43 14.08 24.36
N ASP A 515 -10.40 13.42 24.99
CA ASP A 515 -11.60 12.90 24.33
C ASP A 515 -12.52 14.00 23.83
N LYS A 516 -12.61 15.15 24.52
CA LYS A 516 -13.34 16.34 24.03
C LYS A 516 -12.81 16.86 22.69
N GLY A 517 -11.51 16.67 22.43
CA GLY A 517 -10.88 17.07 21.17
C GLY A 517 -11.09 16.08 20.02
N ARG A 518 -11.59 14.87 20.29
CA ARG A 518 -11.73 13.79 19.31
C ARG A 518 -12.78 14.14 18.25
N ARG A 519 -12.46 13.95 16.97
CA ARG A 519 -13.39 14.07 15.84
C ARG A 519 -13.23 12.86 14.92
N PHE A 520 -14.34 12.23 14.56
CA PHE A 520 -14.38 11.13 13.61
C PHE A 520 -14.54 11.65 12.18
N GLY A 521 -13.93 10.99 11.21
CA GLY A 521 -14.15 11.27 9.79
C GLY A 521 -13.65 12.63 9.27
N CYS A 522 -12.92 13.41 10.08
CA CYS A 522 -12.31 14.65 9.60
C CYS A 522 -11.08 14.34 8.73
N SER A 523 -11.17 14.65 7.43
CA SER A 523 -10.03 14.78 6.52
C SER A 523 -9.54 16.23 6.48
#